data_AF-A0A3B3D9F8-F1
#
_entry.id   AF-A0A3B3D9F8-F1
#
_cell.length_a   1.000
_cell.length_b   1.000
_cell.length_c   1.000
_cell.angle_alpha   90.00
_cell.angle_beta   90.00
_cell.angle_gamma   90.00
#
_symmetry.space_group_name_H-M   'P 1'
#
loop_
_entity.id
_entity.type
_entity.pdbx_description
1 polymer ?
#
loop_
_entity_poly.entity_id
_entity_poly.type
_entity_poly.pdbx_seq_one_letter_code
_entity_poly.pdbx_strand_id
1 'polypeptide(L)'
;TMLRETNIPITNIRVDGGVSSNDFVMQLTADLCGRKLVRLQHREMSCLGAALVAGLGTGFWRTREELRKLQSTDEVFLPRGAATGGPCEEYAPILRRWERALQRSMNWYKP
;
A
#
# COMPACT_ATOMS: atom_id res chain seq x y z
N THR A 1 1.82 -15.99 1.54
CA THR A 1 1.49 -14.64 1.03
C THR A 1 0.22 -14.18 1.71
N MET A 2 0.09 -12.88 1.98
CA MET A 2 -1.05 -12.31 2.73
C MET A 2 -2.42 -12.85 2.31
N LEU A 3 -2.70 -12.95 1.00
CA LEU A 3 -3.96 -13.52 0.49
C LEU A 3 -4.16 -15.00 0.85
N ARG A 4 -3.11 -15.82 0.73
CA ARG A 4 -3.16 -17.26 1.05
C ARG A 4 -3.28 -17.52 2.55
N GLU A 5 -2.72 -16.65 3.37
CA GLU A 5 -2.73 -16.78 4.83
C GLU A 5 -4.04 -16.27 5.46
N THR A 6 -4.62 -15.22 4.90
CA THR A 6 -5.83 -14.58 5.47
C THR A 6 -7.13 -15.08 4.84
N ASN A 7 -7.11 -15.57 3.59
CA ASN A 7 -8.31 -15.83 2.78
C ASN A 7 -9.25 -14.61 2.65
N ILE A 8 -8.75 -13.40 2.88
CA ILE A 8 -9.53 -12.16 2.77
C ILE A 8 -9.22 -11.50 1.42
N PRO A 9 -10.23 -11.19 0.59
CA PRO A 9 -10.00 -10.52 -0.69
C PRO A 9 -9.48 -9.10 -0.48
N ILE A 10 -8.35 -8.77 -1.11
CA ILE A 10 -7.81 -7.40 -1.11
C ILE A 10 -8.60 -6.57 -2.13
N THR A 11 -9.40 -5.62 -1.63
CA THR A 11 -10.25 -4.73 -2.45
C THR A 11 -9.59 -3.39 -2.77
N ASN A 12 -8.75 -2.89 -1.87
CA ASN A 12 -7.94 -1.70 -2.06
C ASN A 12 -6.69 -1.77 -1.17
N ILE A 13 -5.64 -1.06 -1.56
CA ILE A 13 -4.38 -0.95 -0.82
C ILE A 13 -4.24 0.52 -0.42
N ARG A 14 -4.19 0.79 0.88
CA ARG A 14 -3.89 2.14 1.40
C ARG A 14 -2.38 2.25 1.58
N VAL A 15 -1.83 3.39 1.18
CA VAL A 15 -0.38 3.65 1.20
C VAL A 15 -0.07 4.98 1.88
N ASP A 16 1.03 4.99 2.62
CA ASP A 16 1.58 6.15 3.34
C ASP A 16 3.12 6.10 3.35
N GLY A 17 3.77 7.07 4.02
CA GLY A 17 5.22 7.19 4.12
C GLY A 17 5.85 7.98 2.97
N GLY A 18 7.13 8.35 3.13
CA GLY A 18 7.83 9.26 2.21
C GLY A 18 7.84 8.80 0.75
N VAL A 19 8.01 7.49 0.49
CA VAL A 19 8.01 6.93 -0.88
C VAL A 19 6.64 7.08 -1.57
N SER A 20 5.55 7.12 -0.80
CA SER A 20 4.21 7.31 -1.37
C SER A 20 4.01 8.66 -2.06
N SER A 21 4.88 9.65 -1.80
CA SER A 21 4.86 10.94 -2.49
C SER A 21 5.22 10.87 -3.99
N ASN A 22 5.78 9.75 -4.45
CA ASN A 22 6.15 9.57 -5.84
C ASN A 22 5.02 8.88 -6.63
N ASP A 23 4.34 9.67 -7.47
CA ASP A 23 3.19 9.21 -8.26
C ASP A 23 3.55 8.06 -9.22
N PHE A 24 4.77 8.07 -9.78
CA PHE A 24 5.25 6.98 -10.63
C PHE A 24 5.33 5.67 -9.85
N VAL A 25 5.87 5.68 -8.63
CA VAL A 25 5.93 4.48 -7.77
C VAL A 25 4.53 4.01 -7.39
N MET A 26 3.60 4.93 -7.12
CA MET A 26 2.21 4.59 -6.80
C MET A 26 1.49 3.94 -7.98
N GLN A 27 1.62 4.53 -9.18
CA GLN A 27 1.02 3.98 -10.39
C GLN A 27 1.64 2.62 -10.76
N LEU A 28 2.97 2.50 -10.69
CA LEU A 28 3.66 1.23 -10.93
C LEU A 28 3.18 0.15 -9.95
N THR A 29 3.04 0.48 -8.67
CA THR A 29 2.55 -0.46 -7.66
C THR A 29 1.11 -0.87 -7.93
N ALA A 30 0.24 0.06 -8.33
CA ALA A 30 -1.14 -0.26 -8.72
C ALA A 30 -1.19 -1.20 -9.93
N ASP A 31 -0.38 -0.93 -10.95
CA ASP A 31 -0.28 -1.75 -12.16
C ASP A 31 0.24 -3.16 -11.86
N LEU A 32 1.28 -3.28 -11.02
CA LEU A 32 1.89 -4.56 -10.62
C LEU A 32 0.97 -5.39 -9.73
N CYS A 33 0.26 -4.77 -8.78
CA CYS A 33 -0.67 -5.47 -7.91
C CYS A 33 -2.01 -5.77 -8.60
N GLY A 34 -2.35 -5.06 -9.67
CA GLY A 34 -3.68 -5.15 -10.30
C GLY A 34 -4.80 -4.75 -9.33
N ARG A 35 -4.54 -3.76 -8.47
CA ARG A 35 -5.44 -3.32 -7.39
C ARG A 35 -5.43 -1.81 -7.28
N LYS A 36 -6.56 -1.26 -6.81
CA LYS A 36 -6.70 0.16 -6.48
C LYS A 36 -5.76 0.53 -5.33
N LEU A 37 -4.92 1.52 -5.54
CA LEU A 37 -4.13 2.16 -4.48
C LEU A 37 -4.77 3.48 -4.06
N VAL A 38 -4.75 3.75 -2.75
CA VAL A 38 -5.29 4.97 -2.16
C VAL A 38 -4.19 5.61 -1.32
N ARG A 39 -3.69 6.76 -1.77
CA ARG A 39 -2.73 7.57 -1.01
C ARG A 39 -3.47 8.48 -0.03
N LEU A 40 -3.06 8.43 1.23
CA LEU A 40 -3.61 9.30 2.28
C LEU A 40 -2.96 10.69 2.21
N GLN A 41 -3.72 11.73 2.58
CA GLN A 41 -3.21 13.11 2.63
C GLN A 41 -2.13 13.29 3.69
N HIS A 42 -2.28 12.59 4.82
CA HIS A 42 -1.29 12.57 5.88
C HIS A 42 -0.21 11.53 5.59
N ARG A 43 1.01 12.01 5.30
CA ARG A 43 2.14 11.17 4.88
C ARG A 43 2.79 10.41 6.05
N GLU A 44 2.68 10.93 7.27
CA GLU A 44 3.27 10.34 8.49
C GLU A 44 2.19 9.69 9.37
N MET A 45 1.71 8.53 8.93
CA MET A 45 0.66 7.79 9.64
C MET A 45 1.15 7.21 10.98
N SER A 46 2.45 6.96 11.13
CA SER A 46 3.02 6.44 12.38
C SER A 46 2.86 7.42 13.54
N CYS A 47 3.26 8.68 13.35
CA CYS A 47 3.08 9.72 14.37
C CYS A 47 1.60 10.02 14.62
N LEU A 48 0.80 10.06 13.55
CA LEU A 48 -0.65 10.25 13.67
C LEU A 48 -1.28 9.13 14.50
N GLY A 49 -0.94 7.86 14.26
CA GLY A 49 -1.45 6.72 15.02
C GLY A 49 -1.17 6.83 16.52
N ALA A 50 0.06 7.19 16.90
CA ALA A 50 0.42 7.41 18.30
C ALA A 50 -0.39 8.55 18.93
N ALA A 51 -0.55 9.67 18.22
CA ALA A 51 -1.35 10.80 18.67
C ALA A 51 -2.83 10.44 18.84
N LEU A 52 -3.41 9.69 17.90
CA LEU A 52 -4.81 9.24 17.96
C LEU A 52 -5.07 8.35 19.18
N VAL A 53 -4.17 7.41 19.46
CA VAL A 53 -4.29 6.52 20.64
C VAL A 53 -4.16 7.30 21.94
N ALA A 54 -3.15 8.17 22.06
CA ALA A 54 -2.96 9.01 23.24
C ALA A 54 -4.13 9.99 23.44
N GLY A 55 -4.64 10.57 22.36
CA GLY A 55 -5.76 11.52 22.40
C GLY A 55 -7.09 10.88 22.78
N LEU A 56 -7.33 9.62 22.39
CA LEU A 56 -8.48 8.86 22.93
C LEU A 56 -8.28 8.54 24.41
N GLY A 57 -7.08 8.13 24.82
CA GLY A 57 -6.78 7.79 26.22
C GLY A 57 -6.89 8.97 27.18
N THR A 58 -6.61 10.19 26.70
CA THR A 58 -6.69 11.43 27.48
C THR A 58 -8.04 12.15 27.37
N GLY A 59 -8.94 11.67 26.51
CA GLY A 59 -10.24 12.30 26.26
C GLY A 59 -10.20 13.55 25.38
N PHE A 60 -9.07 13.83 24.71
CA PHE A 60 -8.96 14.89 23.71
C PHE A 60 -9.93 14.63 22.54
N TRP A 61 -9.98 13.38 22.07
CA TRP A 61 -11.09 12.88 21.25
C TRP A 61 -11.98 11.98 22.09
N ARG A 62 -13.29 12.12 21.91
CA ARG A 62 -14.28 11.40 22.74
C ARG A 62 -14.73 10.09 22.10
N THR A 63 -14.66 9.99 20.78
CA THR A 63 -15.22 8.86 20.03
C THR A 63 -14.33 8.45 18.86
N ARG A 64 -14.47 7.19 18.42
CA ARG A 64 -13.78 6.71 17.21
C ARG A 64 -14.33 7.37 15.94
N GLU A 65 -15.58 7.82 16.01
CA GLU A 65 -16.28 8.53 14.94
C GLU A 65 -15.64 9.89 14.66
N GLU A 66 -15.18 10.61 15.70
CA GLU A 66 -14.37 11.81 15.53
C GLU A 66 -13.09 11.51 14.75
N LEU A 67 -12.41 10.40 15.06
CA LEU A 67 -11.18 10.02 14.36
C LEU A 67 -11.43 9.63 12.90
N ARG A 68 -12.57 9.00 12.59
CA ARG A 68 -12.91 8.65 11.20
C ARG A 68 -13.01 9.89 10.30
N LYS A 69 -13.44 11.03 10.85
CA LYS A 69 -13.53 12.31 10.11
C LYS A 69 -12.16 12.90 9.79
N LEU A 70 -11.10 12.48 10.48
CA LEU A 70 -9.73 12.90 10.21
C LEU A 70 -9.09 12.15 9.04
N GLN A 71 -9.72 11.07 8.54
CA GLN A 71 -9.22 10.35 7.38
C GLN A 71 -9.57 11.11 6.10
N SER A 72 -8.56 11.68 5.45
CA SER A 72 -8.67 12.28 4.12
C SER A 72 -7.82 11.53 3.10
N THR A 73 -8.37 11.38 1.90
CA THR A 73 -7.67 10.78 0.75
C THR A 73 -7.04 11.91 -0.07
N ASP A 74 -5.80 11.71 -0.48
CA ASP A 74 -5.10 12.61 -1.40
C ASP A 74 -5.43 12.22 -2.84
N GLU A 75 -5.03 11.01 -3.23
CA GLU A 75 -5.12 10.54 -4.61
C GLU A 75 -5.39 9.04 -4.69
N VAL A 76 -6.04 8.63 -5.78
CA VAL A 76 -6.41 7.24 -6.05
C VAL A 76 -5.78 6.81 -7.37
N PHE A 77 -5.01 5.73 -7.33
CA PHE A 77 -4.33 5.15 -8.47
C PHE A 77 -5.06 3.87 -8.91
N LEU A 78 -5.50 3.83 -10.16
CA LEU A 78 -6.14 2.67 -10.76
C LEU A 78 -5.16 1.94 -11.69
N PRO A 79 -5.15 0.59 -11.71
CA PRO A 79 -4.29 -0.14 -12.61
C PRO A 79 -4.67 0.16 -14.06
N ARG A 80 -3.70 0.49 -14.91
CA ARG A 80 -3.95 0.80 -16.34
C ARG A 80 -4.52 -0.40 -17.11
N GLY A 81 -4.29 -1.62 -16.63
CA GLY A 81 -4.89 -2.86 -17.13
C GLY A 81 -6.25 -3.22 -16.53
N ALA A 82 -6.94 -2.31 -15.82
CA ALA A 82 -8.16 -2.60 -15.05
C ALA A 82 -9.26 -3.34 -15.83
N ALA A 83 -9.33 -3.19 -17.16
CA ALA A 83 -10.32 -3.86 -18.01
C ALA A 83 -10.26 -5.40 -17.93
N THR A 84 -9.13 -6.00 -17.59
CA THR A 84 -8.96 -7.46 -17.49
C THR A 84 -9.09 -8.00 -16.06
N GLY A 85 -9.36 -7.15 -15.05
CA GLY A 85 -9.57 -7.56 -13.66
C GLY A 85 -8.34 -8.12 -12.94
N GLY A 86 -7.15 -8.03 -13.55
CA GLY A 86 -5.90 -8.60 -13.06
C GLY A 86 -4.70 -7.64 -13.16
N PRO A 87 -3.50 -8.11 -12.77
CA PRO A 87 -2.25 -7.35 -12.96
C PRO A 87 -2.04 -6.99 -14.42
N CYS A 88 -1.38 -5.87 -14.69
CA CYS A 88 -1.06 -5.48 -16.06
C CYS A 88 -0.06 -6.48 -16.66
N GLU A 89 -0.46 -7.19 -17.72
CA GLU A 89 0.35 -8.24 -18.37
C GLU A 89 1.66 -7.71 -18.95
N GLU A 90 1.73 -6.41 -19.24
CA GLU A 90 2.93 -5.70 -19.70
C GLU A 90 4.13 -5.93 -18.77
N TYR A 91 3.90 -6.03 -17.46
CA TYR A 91 4.95 -6.21 -16.47
C TYR A 91 5.31 -7.68 -16.19
N ALA A 92 4.55 -8.64 -16.71
CA ALA A 92 4.83 -10.07 -16.51
C ALA A 92 6.28 -10.49 -16.90
N PRO A 93 6.83 -10.09 -18.06
CA PRO A 93 8.23 -10.40 -18.39
C PRO A 93 9.24 -9.71 -17.47
N ILE A 94 8.92 -8.50 -16.98
CA ILE A 94 9.78 -7.74 -16.06
C ILE A 94 9.82 -8.41 -14.70
N LEU A 95 8.67 -8.81 -14.15
CA LEU A 95 8.57 -9.53 -12.89
C LEU A 95 9.34 -10.85 -12.91
N ARG A 96 9.27 -11.62 -14.01
CA ARG A 96 10.09 -12.84 -14.17
C ARG A 96 11.59 -12.57 -14.14
N ARG A 97 12.03 -11.45 -14.70
CA ARG A 97 13.45 -11.03 -14.65
C ARG A 97 13.85 -10.58 -13.25
N TRP A 98 12.96 -9.86 -12.56
CA TRP A 98 13.15 -9.47 -11.16
C TRP A 98 13.26 -10.68 -10.24
N GLU A 99 12.37 -11.69 -10.37
CA GLU A 99 12.45 -12.94 -9.62
C GLU A 99 13.79 -13.66 -9.84
N ARG A 100 14.26 -13.71 -11.09
CA ARG A 100 15.58 -14.28 -11.41
C ARG A 100 16.72 -13.51 -10.76
N ALA A 101 16.65 -12.17 -10.73
CA ALA A 101 17.64 -11.35 -10.07
C ALA A 101 17.63 -11.58 -8.55
N LEU A 102 16.44 -11.69 -7.95
CA LEU A 102 16.28 -12.00 -6.53
C LEU A 102 16.89 -13.37 -6.17
N GLN A 103 16.68 -14.39 -7.00
CA GLN A 103 17.32 -15.71 -6.83
C GLN A 103 18.86 -15.62 -6.82
N ARG A 104 19.43 -14.70 -7.62
CA ARG A 104 20.89 -14.48 -7.67
C ARG A 104 21.44 -13.66 -6.50
N SER A 105 20.61 -12.84 -5.85
CA SER A 105 21.02 -12.07 -4.67
C SER A 105 20.85 -12.82 -3.37
N MET A 106 20.17 -13.98 -3.37
CA MET A 106 20.05 -14.85 -2.21
C MET A 106 21.35 -15.62 -1.92
N ASN A 107 21.53 -16.06 -0.67
CA ASN A 107 22.68 -16.84 -0.21
C ASN A 107 24.04 -16.17 -0.48
N TRP A 108 24.06 -14.83 -0.46
CA TRP A 108 25.26 -14.02 -0.71
C TRP A 108 26.38 -14.34 0.28
N TYR A 109 26.04 -14.44 1.56
CA TYR A 109 26.90 -15.01 2.59
C TYR A 109 26.46 -16.46 2.83
N LYS A 110 27.41 -17.39 2.79
CA LYS A 110 27.20 -18.73 3.35
C LYS A 110 27.47 -18.66 4.86
N PRO A 111 26.60 -19.20 5.71
CA PRO A 111 26.90 -19.36 7.13
C PRO A 111 28.10 -20.29 7.35
#